data_AF-A0A3D4NV30-F1
#
_entry.id   AF-A0A3D4NV30-F1
#
_cell.length_a   1.000
_cell.length_b   1.000
_cell.length_c   1.000
_cell.angle_alpha   90.00
_cell.angle_beta   90.00
_cell.angle_gamma   90.00
#
_symmetry.space_group_name_H-M   'P 1'
#
loop_
_entity.id
_entity.type
_entity.pdbx_description
1 polymer ?
#
loop_
_entity_poly.entity_id
_entity_poly.type
_entity_poly.pdbx_seq_one_letter_code
_entity_poly.pdbx_strand_id
1 'polypeptide(L)' 'MPQHWPAADIARMILDGFDDYREHFRQITDGARARFEQAKWQEAQIASAARINLY' A
#
# COMPACT_ATOMS: atom_id res chain seq x y z
N MET A 1 -31.35 6.16 20.19
CA MET A 1 -30.24 5.23 19.90
C MET A 1 -29.80 5.50 18.49
N PRO A 2 -28.55 5.94 18.22
CA PRO A 2 -28.11 6.10 16.83
C PRO A 2 -28.17 4.71 16.16
N GLN A 3 -28.92 4.61 15.07
CA GLN A 3 -28.95 3.41 14.24
C GLN A 3 -27.57 3.28 13.60
N HIS A 4 -26.77 2.35 14.12
CA HIS A 4 -25.53 1.91 13.48
C HIS A 4 -25.93 1.32 12.13
N TRP A 5 -25.63 2.03 11.03
CA TRP A 5 -26.03 1.60 9.71
C TRP A 5 -24.94 0.68 9.17
N PRO A 6 -25.19 -0.62 8.95
CA PRO A 6 -24.14 -1.57 8.59
C PRO A 6 -23.36 -1.17 7.32
N ALA A 7 -24.00 -0.45 6.41
CA ALA A 7 -23.35 0.08 5.20
C ALA A 7 -22.28 1.13 5.51
N ALA A 8 -22.47 1.97 6.53
CA ALA A 8 -21.48 2.97 6.93
C ALA A 8 -20.22 2.31 7.50
N ASP A 9 -20.38 1.22 8.25
CA ASP A 9 -19.26 0.48 8.83
C ASP A 9 -18.48 -0.28 7.77
N ILE A 10 -19.19 -0.91 6.83
CA ILE A 10 -18.58 -1.57 5.67
C ILE A 10 -17.82 -0.55 4.82
N ALA A 11 -18.41 0.63 4.56
CA ALA A 11 -17.73 1.68 3.82
C ALA A 11 -16.47 2.17 4.54
N ARG A 12 -16.53 2.33 5.87
CA ARG A 12 -15.36 2.69 6.69
C ARG A 12 -14.27 1.62 6.60
N MET A 13 -14.63 0.35 6.76
CA MET A 13 -13.67 -0.76 6.69
C MET A 13 -12.97 -0.85 5.33
N ILE A 14 -13.70 -0.62 4.23
CA ILE A 14 -13.11 -0.58 2.89
C ILE A 14 -12.17 0.62 2.73
N LEU A 15 -12.57 1.80 3.22
CA LEU A 15 -11.76 3.01 3.15
C LEU A 15 -10.45 2.84 3.94
N ASP A 16 -10.55 2.36 5.19
CA ASP A 16 -9.40 2.14 6.06
C ASP A 16 -8.43 1.13 5.43
N GLY A 17 -8.94 0.01 4.88
CA GLY A 17 -8.10 -0.97 4.17
C GLY A 17 -7.44 -0.42 2.90
N PHE A 18 -8.10 0.49 2.18
CA PHE A 18 -7.51 1.14 1.01
C PHE A 18 -6.44 2.17 1.38
N ASP A 19 -6.65 2.92 2.47
CA ASP A 19 -5.66 3.86 3.00
C ASP A 19 -4.40 3.12 3.46
N ASP A 20 -4.54 2.01 4.18
CA ASP A 20 -3.43 1.14 4.61
C ASP A 20 -2.66 0.56 3.41
N TYR A 21 -3.38 0.03 2.41
CA TYR A 21 -2.79 -0.42 1.15
C TYR A 21 -1.99 0.70 0.48
N ARG A 22 -2.58 1.90 0.40
CA ARG A 22 -1.98 3.04 -0.27
C ARG A 22 -0.72 3.49 0.43
N GLU A 23 -0.71 3.47 1.76
CA GLU A 23 0.48 3.77 2.56
C GLU A 23 1.62 2.81 2.25
N HIS A 24 1.39 1.49 2.34
CA HIS A 24 2.40 0.49 2.02
C HIS A 24 2.90 0.60 0.59
N PHE A 25 2.01 0.85 -0.37
CA PHE A 25 2.40 1.08 -1.76
C PHE A 25 3.38 2.25 -1.87
N ARG A 26 3.10 3.39 -1.21
CA ARG A 26 3.98 4.57 -1.21
C ARG A 26 5.35 4.24 -0.63
N GLN A 27 5.39 3.63 0.56
CA GLN A 27 6.63 3.26 1.24
C GLN A 27 7.55 2.43 0.33
N ILE A 28 7.00 1.48 -0.45
CA ILE A 28 7.80 0.69 -1.39
C ILE A 28 8.30 1.55 -2.57
N THR A 29 7.41 2.36 -3.16
CA THR A 29 7.71 3.13 -4.38
C THR A 29 8.63 4.33 -4.15
N ASP A 30 8.60 4.94 -2.96
CA ASP A 30 9.41 6.12 -2.64
C ASP A 30 10.93 5.81 -2.72
N GLY A 31 11.32 4.56 -2.45
CA GLY A 31 12.70 4.09 -2.58
C GLY A 31 13.16 3.78 -4.00
N ALA A 32 12.29 3.84 -5.02
CA ALA A 32 12.62 3.39 -6.37
C ALA A 32 13.77 4.20 -7.01
N ARG A 33 13.73 5.53 -6.88
CA ARG A 33 14.76 6.42 -7.42
C ARG A 33 16.14 6.12 -6.83
N ALA A 34 16.22 6.01 -5.50
CA ALA A 34 17.47 5.72 -4.82
C ALA A 34 18.06 4.36 -5.23
N ARG A 35 17.23 3.32 -5.37
CA ARG A 35 17.69 2.01 -5.84
C ARG A 35 18.24 2.08 -7.27
N PHE A 36 17.59 2.84 -8.15
CA PHE A 36 18.06 3.05 -9.52
C PHE A 36 19.40 3.79 -9.57
N GLU A 37 19.49 4.95 -8.90
CA GLU A 37 20.70 5.80 -8.89
C GLU A 37 21.92 5.07 -8.29
N GLN A 38 21.69 4.16 -7.33
CA GLN A 38 22.74 3.36 -6.69
C GLN A 38 22.99 2.01 -7.38
N ALA A 39 22.36 1.75 -8.54
CA ALA A 39 22.45 0.48 -9.26
C ALA A 39 22.10 -0.77 -8.43
N LYS A 40 21.15 -0.64 -7.49
CA LYS A 40 20.69 -1.70 -6.60
C LYS A 40 19.62 -2.58 -7.24
N TRP A 41 20.01 -3.30 -8.30
CA TRP A 41 19.08 -4.07 -9.13
C TRP A 41 18.34 -5.17 -8.38
N GLN A 42 19.05 -5.89 -7.50
CA GLN A 42 18.43 -6.94 -6.69
C GLN A 42 17.38 -6.38 -5.72
N GLU A 43 17.68 -5.26 -5.06
CA GLU A 43 16.72 -4.58 -4.17
C GLU A 43 15.51 -4.05 -4.95
N ALA A 44 15.71 -3.57 -6.19
CA ALA A 44 14.62 -3.12 -7.06
C ALA A 44 13.69 -4.28 -7.46
N GLN A 45 14.24 -5.47 -7.72
CA GLN A 45 13.46 -6.66 -8.02
C GLN A 45 12.64 -7.12 -6.81
N ILE A 46 13.25 -7.17 -5.62
CA ILE A 46 12.57 -7.53 -4.36
C ILE A 46 11.44 -6.53 -4.06
N ALA A 47 11.70 -5.23 -4.19
CA ALA A 47 10.69 -4.20 -3.97
C ALA A 47 9.53 -4.31 -4.97
N SER A 48 9.81 -4.67 -6.22
CA SER A 48 8.77 -4.89 -7.23
C SER A 48 7.88 -6.10 -6.89
N ALA A 49 8.48 -7.20 -6.44
CA ALA A 49 7.73 -8.37 -5.98
C ALA A 49 6.87 -8.05 -4.74
N ALA A 50 7.44 -7.33 -3.76
CA ALA A 50 6.70 -6.88 -2.58
C ALA A 50 5.49 -5.99 -2.95
N ARG A 51 5.65 -5.09 -3.93
CA ARG A 51 4.54 -4.25 -4.42
C ARG A 51 3.42 -5.06 -5.06
N ILE A 52 3.75 -6.12 -5.80
CA ILE A 52 2.75 -6.99 -6.44
C ILE A 52 1.96 -7.75 -5.37
N ASN A 53 2.64 -8.24 -4.34
CA ASN A 53 2.02 -8.99 -3.24
C ASN A 53 1.19 -8.14 -2.26
N LEU A 54 1.13 -6.81 -2.45
CA LEU A 54 0.23 -5.94 -1.67
C LEU A 54 -1.24 -6.06 -2.12
N TYR A 55 -1.49 -6.67 -3.27
CA TYR A 55 -2.82 -6.91 -3.83
C TYR A 55 -3.18 -8.39 -3.72
#